data_AF-A0A0Q6JS21-F1
#
_entry.id   AF-A0A0Q6JS21-F1
#
_cell.length_a   1.000
_cell.length_b   1.000
_cell.length_c   1.000
_cell.angle_alpha   90.00
_cell.angle_beta   90.00
_cell.angle_gamma   90.00
#
_symmetry.space_group_name_H-M   'P 1'
#
loop_
_entity.id
_entity.type
_entity.pdbx_description
1 polymer ?
#
loop_
_entity_poly.entity_id
_entity_poly.type
_entity_poly.pdbx_seq_one_letter_code
_entity_poly.pdbx_strand_id
1 'polypeptide(L)'
;MSRHAPSRHTAAEPRTHDAVVGRRARLGAVIGLVVGLVVAALSATDVAASWTDRVLGGSAFSTTPFGFESATLGAPFATHSEAAPAVLSLLPAAPLLPGQSVYGAISLRSVAGSPAVAVTIDGTASVPSGLASLLQYAVVRSPTCDSTSFGSTASFVVGSVTGGVPLSADSASGAVVLPAGSPTTTGTVVPLCFRMTLPDTLAVWTAGAASSTVRATWTFLGTA
;
A
#
# COMPACT_ATOMS: atom_id res chain seq x y z
N MET A 1 5.04 -12.45 58.39
CA MET A 1 5.57 -13.81 58.08
C MET A 1 6.42 -13.73 56.83
N SER A 2 7.62 -14.30 56.90
CA SER A 2 8.53 -14.75 55.84
C SER A 2 8.99 -13.74 54.78
N ARG A 3 10.21 -13.20 54.90
CA ARG A 3 11.52 -13.81 54.53
C ARG A 3 11.78 -13.68 53.03
N HIS A 4 12.69 -12.79 52.63
CA HIS A 4 14.05 -13.17 52.21
C HIS A 4 14.84 -11.94 51.75
N ALA A 5 15.98 -11.74 52.41
CA ALA A 5 17.10 -10.93 51.96
C ALA A 5 17.96 -11.77 50.98
N PRO A 6 19.19 -11.38 50.60
CA PRO A 6 19.80 -10.06 50.38
C PRO A 6 20.56 -10.08 49.03
N SER A 7 21.60 -9.24 48.92
CA SER A 7 22.76 -9.34 48.02
C SER A 7 22.58 -8.66 46.67
N ARG A 8 23.48 -7.84 46.16
CA ARG A 8 24.87 -7.43 46.47
C ARG A 8 25.13 -6.36 45.38
N HIS A 9 25.84 -5.28 45.55
CA HIS A 9 27.29 -5.25 45.60
C HIS A 9 27.71 -3.76 45.70
N THR A 10 28.52 -3.47 46.73
CA THR A 10 29.75 -2.66 46.69
C THR A 10 29.74 -1.37 45.87
N ALA A 11 29.86 -0.19 46.51
CA ALA A 11 31.14 0.42 46.93
C ALA A 11 32.01 0.78 45.71
N ALA A 12 32.57 1.97 45.54
CA ALA A 12 33.04 2.90 46.55
C ALA A 12 33.25 4.29 45.90
N GLU A 13 32.86 5.34 46.63
CA GLU A 13 33.59 6.61 46.68
C GLU A 13 34.98 6.36 47.31
N PRO A 14 35.85 7.36 47.57
CA PRO A 14 36.20 8.61 46.90
C PRO A 14 37.74 8.61 46.63
N ARG A 15 38.35 9.73 46.22
CA ARG A 15 39.51 10.34 46.93
C ARG A 15 40.07 11.55 46.19
N THR A 16 39.86 12.74 46.75
CA THR A 16 40.84 13.58 47.50
C THR A 16 41.81 14.31 46.57
N HIS A 17 41.69 15.62 46.37
CA HIS A 17 42.03 16.68 47.35
C HIS A 17 43.30 16.37 48.14
N ASP A 18 44.45 16.58 47.50
CA ASP A 18 45.62 17.14 48.15
C ASP A 18 45.46 18.68 48.17
N ALA A 19 46.05 19.45 49.07
CA ALA A 19 46.51 19.26 50.43
C ALA A 19 46.85 20.70 50.85
N VAL A 20 46.32 21.20 51.96
CA VAL A 20 46.84 22.41 52.59
C VAL A 20 47.44 22.01 53.92
N VAL A 21 48.77 22.08 53.96
CA VAL A 21 49.62 21.86 55.11
C VAL A 21 49.46 23.01 56.10
N GLY A 22 49.12 22.70 57.35
CA GLY A 22 48.95 23.70 58.41
C GLY A 22 49.13 23.14 59.82
N ARG A 23 50.39 22.92 60.21
CA ARG A 23 50.98 22.87 61.57
C ARG A 23 50.03 22.82 62.78
N ARG A 24 50.24 21.82 63.65
CA ARG A 24 50.62 21.97 65.08
C ARG A 24 50.90 20.61 65.75
N ALA A 25 52.04 20.52 66.42
CA ALA A 25 52.60 19.34 67.08
C ALA A 25 51.84 18.93 68.34
N ARG A 26 51.75 17.61 68.62
CA ARG A 26 51.86 17.02 69.98
C ARG A 26 52.46 15.61 69.90
N LEU A 27 53.38 15.33 70.82
CA LEU A 27 54.10 14.08 71.00
C LEU A 27 53.15 12.90 71.31
N GLY A 28 53.54 11.71 70.84
CA GLY A 28 52.95 10.44 71.25
C GLY A 28 53.62 9.29 70.53
N ALA A 29 54.69 8.75 71.11
CA ALA A 29 55.38 7.56 70.62
C ALA A 29 54.57 6.30 70.95
N VAL A 30 54.29 5.46 69.96
CA VAL A 30 54.12 4.01 70.17
C VAL A 30 54.68 3.26 68.96
N ILE A 31 55.65 2.40 69.26
CA ILE A 31 56.31 1.44 68.37
C ILE A 31 55.49 0.15 68.36
N GLY A 32 55.28 -0.45 67.19
CA GLY A 32 54.74 -1.81 67.01
C GLY A 32 54.58 -2.13 65.52
N LEU A 33 55.62 -2.64 64.86
CA LEU A 33 55.96 -4.06 64.69
C LEU A 33 55.02 -4.85 63.74
N VAL A 34 55.40 -4.86 62.45
CA VAL A 34 55.61 -6.01 61.54
C VAL A 34 54.44 -6.66 60.76
N VAL A 35 54.78 -6.93 59.49
CA VAL A 35 54.29 -7.86 58.45
C VAL A 35 53.27 -7.39 57.41
N GLY A 36 53.81 -6.94 56.26
CA GLY A 36 53.59 -7.57 54.95
C GLY A 36 52.31 -7.26 54.16
N LEU A 37 52.43 -6.58 53.01
CA LEU A 37 52.47 -7.17 51.66
C LEU A 37 52.58 -6.04 50.62
N VAL A 38 53.41 -6.25 49.59
CA VAL A 38 53.65 -5.32 48.47
C VAL A 38 52.47 -5.33 47.51
N VAL A 39 51.96 -4.16 47.12
CA VAL A 39 51.29 -3.96 45.81
C VAL A 39 51.73 -2.62 45.24
N ALA A 40 52.39 -2.67 44.08
CA ALA A 40 52.76 -1.51 43.28
C ALA A 40 51.51 -0.90 42.62
N ALA A 41 51.35 0.41 42.70
CA ALA A 41 50.41 1.15 41.86
C ALA A 41 51.16 2.32 41.19
N LEU A 42 51.49 2.11 39.91
CA LEU A 42 51.87 3.15 38.97
C LEU A 42 50.61 3.91 38.57
N SER A 43 50.56 5.22 38.76
CA SER A 43 49.49 6.07 38.21
C SER A 43 50.04 6.84 37.01
N ALA A 44 49.65 6.42 35.81
CA ALA A 44 49.91 7.15 34.57
C ALA A 44 48.63 7.86 34.11
N THR A 45 48.77 9.19 34.00
CA THR A 45 48.00 10.17 33.21
C THR A 45 46.73 9.70 32.50
N ASP A 46 45.60 10.30 32.87
CA ASP A 46 44.33 10.23 32.15
C ASP A 46 44.47 10.82 30.74
N VAL A 47 44.56 9.95 29.73
CA VAL A 47 44.24 10.30 28.35
C VAL A 47 42.72 10.23 28.23
N ALA A 48 42.06 11.38 28.27
CA ALA A 48 40.67 11.48 27.87
C ALA A 48 40.57 11.13 26.38
N ALA A 49 40.30 9.85 26.08
CA ALA A 49 39.91 9.43 24.75
C ALA A 49 38.60 10.14 24.40
N SER A 50 38.65 11.08 23.45
CA SER A 50 37.44 11.62 22.85
C SER A 50 36.84 10.55 21.95
N TRP A 51 35.92 9.76 22.48
CA TRP A 51 35.08 8.88 21.68
C TRP A 51 34.02 9.73 20.99
N THR A 52 34.41 10.51 19.99
CA THR A 52 33.47 11.02 19.00
C THR A 52 33.30 9.93 17.95
N ASP A 53 32.53 8.91 18.28
CA ASP A 53 31.97 8.07 17.23
C ASP A 53 30.76 8.80 16.64
N ARG A 54 31.01 9.58 15.58
CA ARG A 54 29.93 10.02 14.69
C ARG A 54 29.72 8.90 13.67
N VAL A 55 29.03 7.84 14.08
CA VAL A 55 28.33 6.99 13.10
C VAL A 55 27.20 7.84 12.53
N LEU A 56 27.46 8.56 11.45
CA LEU A 56 26.41 8.98 10.54
C LEU A 56 25.93 7.73 9.78
N GLY A 57 25.28 6.85 10.52
CA GLY A 57 24.52 5.73 9.97
C GLY A 57 23.30 6.32 9.30
N GLY A 58 23.44 6.74 8.05
CA GLY A 58 22.29 7.05 7.22
C GLY A 58 21.49 5.77 7.02
N SER A 59 20.41 5.60 7.78
CA SER A 59 19.42 4.57 7.51
C SER A 59 18.66 4.98 6.25
N ALA A 60 19.00 4.38 5.11
CA ALA A 60 18.22 4.51 3.89
C ALA A 60 17.01 3.58 4.01
N PHE A 61 15.83 4.14 4.23
CA PHE A 61 14.58 3.42 4.03
C PHE A 61 14.23 3.50 2.54
N SER A 62 14.44 2.40 1.82
CA SER A 62 13.96 2.29 0.44
C SER A 62 12.51 1.84 0.48
N THR A 63 11.60 2.68 -0.02
CA THR A 63 10.22 2.27 -0.29
C THR A 63 10.21 1.53 -1.62
N THR A 64 9.70 0.30 -1.66
CA THR A 64 9.43 -0.39 -2.92
C THR A 64 8.39 0.38 -3.73
N PRO A 65 8.58 0.54 -5.05
CA PRO A 65 7.54 1.11 -5.90
C PRO A 65 6.28 0.25 -5.80
N PHE A 66 5.15 0.88 -5.52
CA PHE A 66 3.84 0.24 -5.53
C PHE A 66 2.95 0.96 -6.54
N GLY A 67 2.25 0.22 -7.38
CA GLY A 67 1.37 0.84 -8.36
C GLY A 67 0.98 -0.09 -9.51
N PHE A 68 0.09 0.42 -10.34
CA PHE A 68 -0.33 -0.25 -11.55
C PHE A 68 -0.49 0.75 -12.69
N GLU A 69 -0.47 0.21 -13.90
CA GLU A 69 -0.66 0.92 -15.14
C GLU A 69 -1.94 0.43 -15.81
N SER A 70 -2.53 1.32 -16.61
CA SER A 70 -3.65 0.95 -17.47
C SER A 70 -3.43 1.39 -18.92
N ALA A 71 -4.05 0.68 -19.84
CA ALA A 71 -4.10 1.01 -21.26
C ALA A 71 -5.50 0.73 -21.81
N THR A 72 -6.10 1.71 -22.48
CA THR A 72 -7.25 1.47 -23.34
C THR A 72 -6.78 0.87 -24.67
N LEU A 73 -7.68 0.23 -25.43
CA LEU A 73 -7.33 -0.47 -26.65
C LEU A 73 -6.51 0.39 -27.63
N GLY A 74 -5.28 -0.06 -27.93
CA GLY A 74 -4.35 0.64 -28.82
C GLY A 74 -3.56 1.80 -28.19
N ALA A 75 -3.84 2.19 -26.95
CA ALA A 75 -3.09 3.21 -26.23
C ALA A 75 -1.87 2.62 -25.50
N PRO A 76 -0.81 3.40 -25.27
CA PRO A 76 0.29 2.98 -24.40
C PRO A 76 -0.20 2.85 -22.95
N PHE A 77 0.50 2.02 -22.17
CA PHE A 77 0.29 1.96 -20.72
C PHE A 77 0.71 3.28 -20.06
N ALA A 78 -0.13 3.77 -19.15
CA ALA A 78 0.14 4.93 -18.33
C ALA A 78 0.07 4.54 -16.84
N THR A 79 0.97 5.12 -16.05
CA THR A 79 0.96 4.99 -14.59
C THR A 79 -0.03 5.96 -13.97
N HIS A 80 -0.67 5.55 -12.87
CA HIS A 80 -1.69 6.34 -12.17
C HIS A 80 -1.27 6.57 -10.73
N SER A 81 -1.49 7.79 -10.23
CA SER A 81 -1.30 8.11 -8.81
C SER A 81 -2.64 7.99 -8.08
N GLU A 82 -2.62 7.97 -6.75
CA GLU A 82 -3.85 7.98 -5.95
C GLU A 82 -4.71 9.23 -6.25
N ALA A 83 -4.08 10.37 -6.49
CA ALA A 83 -4.76 11.62 -6.84
C ALA A 83 -5.29 11.66 -8.29
N ALA A 84 -4.87 10.72 -9.15
CA ALA A 84 -5.28 10.60 -10.54
C ALA A 84 -5.42 9.12 -10.90
N PRO A 85 -6.48 8.44 -10.41
CA PRO A 85 -6.66 7.01 -10.61
C PRO A 85 -6.93 6.67 -12.08
N ALA A 86 -6.73 5.41 -12.45
CA ALA A 86 -7.07 4.94 -13.78
C ALA A 86 -8.60 5.03 -13.99
N VAL A 87 -9.01 5.49 -15.17
CA VAL A 87 -10.42 5.65 -15.53
C VAL A 87 -10.70 5.02 -16.89
N LEU A 88 -11.81 4.28 -16.99
CA LEU A 88 -12.42 3.88 -18.26
C LEU A 88 -13.69 4.69 -18.46
N SER A 89 -13.79 5.41 -19.57
CA SER A 89 -15.02 6.10 -19.96
C SER A 89 -15.56 5.52 -21.26
N LEU A 90 -16.81 5.09 -21.26
CA LEU A 90 -17.50 4.50 -22.39
C LEU A 90 -18.67 5.38 -22.81
N LEU A 91 -18.64 5.80 -24.07
CA LEU A 91 -19.70 6.58 -24.71
C LEU A 91 -20.20 5.80 -25.93
N PRO A 92 -21.48 5.39 -25.98
CA PRO A 92 -22.07 4.81 -27.19
C PRO A 92 -21.93 5.79 -28.37
N ALA A 93 -21.50 5.30 -29.53
CA ALA A 93 -21.41 6.10 -30.75
C ALA A 93 -22.80 6.45 -31.33
N ALA A 94 -23.83 5.67 -30.97
CA ALA A 94 -25.22 5.89 -31.32
C ALA A 94 -26.12 5.58 -30.09
N PRO A 95 -27.35 6.13 -30.03
CA PRO A 95 -28.31 5.76 -29.01
C PRO A 95 -28.54 4.26 -28.97
N LEU A 96 -28.54 3.69 -27.76
CA LEU A 96 -28.85 2.27 -27.57
C LEU A 96 -30.35 2.05 -27.70
N LEU A 97 -30.73 1.00 -28.43
CA LEU A 97 -32.09 0.46 -28.40
C LEU A 97 -32.21 -0.61 -27.31
N PRO A 98 -33.42 -0.94 -26.83
CA PRO A 98 -33.61 -2.05 -25.90
C PRO A 98 -32.98 -3.35 -26.44
N GLY A 99 -32.24 -4.05 -25.58
CA GLY A 99 -31.46 -5.25 -25.93
C GLY A 99 -30.08 -4.99 -26.54
N GLN A 100 -29.75 -3.74 -26.89
CA GLN A 100 -28.44 -3.42 -27.47
C GLN A 100 -27.36 -3.25 -26.40
N SER A 101 -26.12 -3.50 -26.80
CA SER A 101 -24.94 -3.38 -25.96
C SER A 101 -23.79 -2.67 -26.66
N VAL A 102 -22.97 -1.96 -25.90
CA VAL A 102 -21.67 -1.43 -26.33
C VAL A 102 -20.56 -2.01 -25.45
N TYR A 103 -19.35 -2.03 -26.00
CA TYR A 103 -18.20 -2.69 -25.39
C TYR A 103 -17.04 -1.71 -25.23
N GLY A 104 -16.29 -1.85 -24.14
CA GLY A 104 -15.10 -1.06 -23.85
C GLY A 104 -14.01 -1.93 -23.24
N ALA A 105 -12.80 -1.85 -23.77
CA ALA A 105 -11.66 -2.64 -23.29
C ALA A 105 -10.66 -1.79 -22.51
N ILE A 106 -10.15 -2.34 -21.42
CA ILE A 106 -9.03 -1.79 -20.68
C ILE A 106 -8.12 -2.93 -20.22
N SER A 107 -6.81 -2.71 -20.30
CA SER A 107 -5.79 -3.61 -19.82
C SER A 107 -5.12 -3.01 -18.60
N LEU A 108 -4.95 -3.82 -17.55
CA LEU A 108 -4.28 -3.43 -16.31
C LEU A 108 -3.02 -4.28 -16.11
N ARG A 109 -1.98 -3.71 -15.51
CA ARG A 109 -0.80 -4.47 -15.07
C ARG A 109 -0.09 -3.76 -13.92
N SER A 110 0.59 -4.48 -13.05
CA SER A 110 1.43 -3.86 -12.02
C SER A 110 2.71 -3.26 -12.65
N VAL A 111 3.24 -2.21 -12.02
CA VAL A 111 4.56 -1.65 -12.41
C VAL A 111 5.70 -2.60 -12.00
N ALA A 112 6.87 -2.45 -12.60
CA ALA A 112 8.05 -3.22 -12.19
C ALA A 112 8.38 -2.96 -10.72
N GLY A 113 8.70 -4.03 -9.99
CA GLY A 113 9.01 -3.99 -8.55
C GLY A 113 7.79 -3.88 -7.62
N SER A 114 6.57 -3.75 -8.16
CA SER A 114 5.36 -3.71 -7.34
C SER A 114 4.95 -5.10 -6.86
N PRO A 115 4.47 -5.26 -5.61
CA PRO A 115 3.75 -6.45 -5.20
C PRO A 115 2.48 -6.65 -6.04
N ALA A 116 1.79 -7.77 -5.83
CA ALA A 116 0.49 -8.00 -6.42
C ALA A 116 -0.49 -6.90 -5.97
N VAL A 117 -1.33 -6.42 -6.89
CA VAL A 117 -2.26 -5.31 -6.62
C VAL A 117 -3.69 -5.85 -6.71
N ALA A 118 -4.47 -5.65 -5.66
CA ALA A 118 -5.90 -5.91 -5.65
C ALA A 118 -6.65 -4.66 -6.11
N VAL A 119 -7.40 -4.77 -7.20
CA VAL A 119 -8.14 -3.67 -7.83
C VAL A 119 -9.64 -3.85 -7.65
N THR A 120 -10.28 -2.79 -7.18
CA THR A 120 -11.74 -2.63 -7.14
C THR A 120 -12.18 -1.71 -8.27
N ILE A 121 -13.29 -2.05 -8.92
CA ILE A 121 -13.94 -1.22 -9.93
C ILE A 121 -15.00 -0.39 -9.22
N ASP A 122 -14.80 0.92 -9.23
CA ASP A 122 -15.70 1.91 -8.65
C ASP A 122 -16.63 2.46 -9.75
N GLY A 123 -17.92 2.20 -9.59
CA GLY A 123 -18.99 2.63 -10.49
C GLY A 123 -19.66 3.92 -10.04
N THR A 124 -19.31 4.48 -8.88
CA THR A 124 -19.99 5.66 -8.30
C THR A 124 -19.88 6.90 -9.17
N ALA A 125 -18.87 7.00 -10.05
CA ALA A 125 -18.77 8.07 -11.03
C ALA A 125 -19.86 8.01 -12.14
N SER A 126 -20.58 6.89 -12.24
CA SER A 126 -21.67 6.64 -13.19
C SER A 126 -23.04 6.70 -12.53
N VAL A 127 -23.40 7.76 -11.80
CA VAL A 127 -24.76 7.92 -11.23
C VAL A 127 -25.72 8.40 -12.32
N PRO A 128 -26.48 7.52 -12.98
CA PRO A 128 -27.26 7.93 -14.14
C PRO A 128 -28.66 8.39 -13.70
N SER A 129 -29.32 9.19 -14.52
CA SER A 129 -30.71 9.61 -14.29
C SER A 129 -31.60 9.29 -15.50
N GLY A 130 -32.92 9.22 -15.29
CA GLY A 130 -33.86 8.88 -16.36
C GLY A 130 -33.58 7.51 -16.97
N LEU A 131 -33.66 7.39 -18.31
CA LEU A 131 -33.41 6.13 -19.02
C LEU A 131 -32.02 5.55 -18.76
N ALA A 132 -31.03 6.42 -18.52
CA ALA A 132 -29.67 6.02 -18.18
C ALA A 132 -29.60 5.14 -16.92
N SER A 133 -30.52 5.34 -15.97
CA SER A 133 -30.54 4.59 -14.70
C SER A 133 -30.91 3.12 -14.88
N LEU A 134 -31.48 2.78 -16.04
CA LEU A 134 -31.83 1.42 -16.43
C LEU A 134 -30.68 0.70 -17.16
N LEU A 135 -29.58 1.41 -17.47
CA LEU A 135 -28.40 0.77 -18.05
C LEU A 135 -27.74 -0.14 -17.02
N GLN A 136 -27.22 -1.26 -17.53
CA GLN A 136 -26.48 -2.23 -16.76
C GLN A 136 -25.07 -2.39 -17.33
N TYR A 137 -24.14 -2.82 -16.50
CA TYR A 137 -22.83 -3.25 -16.94
C TYR A 137 -22.43 -4.62 -16.39
N ALA A 138 -21.61 -5.31 -17.17
CA ALA A 138 -20.93 -6.53 -16.77
C ALA A 138 -19.46 -6.44 -17.21
N VAL A 139 -18.59 -7.12 -16.47
CA VAL A 139 -17.15 -7.11 -16.74
C VAL A 139 -16.64 -8.54 -16.73
N VAL A 140 -15.86 -8.89 -17.76
CA VAL A 140 -15.19 -10.18 -17.88
C VAL A 140 -13.69 -9.99 -18.09
N ARG A 141 -12.90 -10.98 -17.67
CA ARG A 141 -11.49 -11.07 -18.06
C ARG A 141 -11.42 -11.68 -19.46
N SER A 142 -11.07 -10.87 -20.45
CA SER A 142 -10.97 -11.33 -21.85
C SER A 142 -10.02 -10.44 -22.66
N PRO A 143 -9.13 -11.01 -23.50
CA PRO A 143 -8.30 -10.23 -24.42
C PRO A 143 -9.09 -9.69 -25.61
N THR A 144 -10.25 -10.27 -25.92
CA THR A 144 -11.21 -9.76 -26.89
C THR A 144 -12.31 -8.99 -26.17
N CYS A 145 -12.90 -7.99 -26.82
CA CYS A 145 -13.98 -7.23 -26.21
C CYS A 145 -15.14 -7.00 -27.15
N ASP A 146 -15.99 -8.02 -27.21
CA ASP A 146 -17.21 -8.10 -28.00
C ASP A 146 -18.22 -9.02 -27.31
N SER A 147 -19.35 -9.27 -27.97
CA SER A 147 -20.43 -10.11 -27.43
C SER A 147 -20.01 -11.55 -27.12
N THR A 148 -19.03 -12.11 -27.84
CA THR A 148 -18.57 -13.49 -27.66
C THR A 148 -17.84 -13.70 -26.34
N SER A 149 -17.32 -12.62 -25.76
CA SER A 149 -16.63 -12.64 -24.46
C SER A 149 -17.55 -12.87 -23.26
N PHE A 150 -18.88 -12.77 -23.46
CA PHE A 150 -19.88 -12.84 -22.38
C PHE A 150 -20.73 -14.12 -22.42
N GLY A 151 -20.12 -15.24 -22.82
CA GLY A 151 -20.75 -16.57 -22.80
C GLY A 151 -20.81 -17.21 -21.41
N SER A 152 -21.34 -18.44 -21.34
CA SER A 152 -21.47 -19.22 -20.11
C SER A 152 -20.13 -19.63 -19.47
N THR A 153 -19.03 -19.61 -20.23
CA THR A 153 -17.67 -19.92 -19.77
C THR A 153 -16.84 -18.69 -19.44
N ALA A 154 -17.44 -17.50 -19.53
CA ALA A 154 -16.72 -16.26 -19.30
C ALA A 154 -16.29 -16.11 -17.83
N SER A 155 -15.10 -15.51 -17.63
CA SER A 155 -14.58 -15.20 -16.30
C SER A 155 -15.12 -13.84 -15.84
N PHE A 156 -16.30 -13.86 -15.22
CA PHE A 156 -16.96 -12.64 -14.72
C PHE A 156 -16.21 -12.06 -13.52
N VAL A 157 -15.97 -10.75 -13.59
CA VAL A 157 -15.51 -9.89 -12.49
C VAL A 157 -16.69 -9.17 -11.85
N VAL A 158 -17.63 -8.72 -12.70
CA VAL A 158 -18.87 -8.05 -12.29
C VAL A 158 -20.02 -8.58 -13.13
N GLY A 159 -21.17 -8.77 -12.50
CA GLY A 159 -22.35 -9.32 -13.15
C GLY A 159 -22.25 -10.83 -13.35
N SER A 160 -22.95 -11.34 -14.36
CA SER A 160 -23.07 -12.76 -14.63
C SER A 160 -23.46 -13.03 -16.08
N VAL A 161 -23.51 -14.31 -16.46
CA VAL A 161 -24.07 -14.74 -17.76
C VAL A 161 -25.53 -14.31 -17.91
N THR A 162 -26.29 -14.24 -16.81
CA THR A 162 -27.72 -13.88 -16.81
C THR A 162 -27.98 -12.39 -16.86
N GLY A 163 -26.99 -11.53 -16.65
CA GLY A 163 -27.20 -10.07 -16.66
C GLY A 163 -26.09 -9.27 -16.00
N GLY A 164 -26.17 -7.95 -16.16
CA GLY A 164 -25.28 -6.99 -15.52
C GLY A 164 -25.82 -6.47 -14.19
N VAL A 165 -25.07 -5.56 -13.58
CA VAL A 165 -25.47 -4.77 -12.41
C VAL A 165 -25.72 -3.31 -12.84
N PRO A 166 -26.43 -2.48 -12.05
CA PRO A 166 -26.58 -1.06 -12.36
C PRO A 166 -25.24 -0.35 -12.56
N LEU A 167 -25.17 0.67 -13.44
CA LEU A 167 -23.91 1.39 -13.71
C LEU A 167 -23.21 1.96 -12.47
N SER A 168 -23.98 2.34 -11.46
CA SER A 168 -23.49 2.91 -10.20
C SER A 168 -23.03 1.87 -9.17
N ALA A 169 -23.15 0.58 -9.47
CA ALA A 169 -22.69 -0.46 -8.56
C ALA A 169 -21.17 -0.60 -8.64
N ASP A 170 -20.55 -0.93 -7.51
CA ASP A 170 -19.12 -1.27 -7.45
C ASP A 170 -18.92 -2.77 -7.65
N SER A 171 -17.69 -3.17 -8.00
CA SER A 171 -17.30 -4.56 -7.88
C SER A 171 -17.11 -4.97 -6.42
N ALA A 172 -16.98 -6.28 -6.16
CA ALA A 172 -16.40 -6.73 -4.90
C ALA A 172 -15.01 -6.10 -4.68
N SER A 173 -14.64 -5.89 -3.41
CA SER A 173 -13.31 -5.39 -3.05
C SER A 173 -12.23 -6.33 -3.58
N GLY A 174 -11.26 -5.79 -4.32
CA GLY A 174 -10.16 -6.58 -4.88
C GLY A 174 -10.58 -7.60 -5.95
N ALA A 175 -11.72 -7.40 -6.62
CA ALA A 175 -12.24 -8.31 -7.65
C ALA A 175 -11.23 -8.61 -8.78
N VAL A 176 -10.29 -7.69 -9.01
CA VAL A 176 -9.21 -7.87 -9.98
C VAL A 176 -7.85 -7.92 -9.30
N VAL A 177 -7.28 -9.12 -9.16
CA VAL A 177 -5.87 -9.28 -8.78
C VAL A 177 -4.96 -9.13 -10.00
N LEU A 178 -4.02 -8.18 -9.91
CA LEU A 178 -2.90 -8.00 -10.83
C LEU A 178 -1.67 -8.74 -10.29
N PRO A 179 -1.05 -9.64 -11.06
CA PRO A 179 0.19 -10.30 -10.66
C PRO A 179 1.30 -9.28 -10.34
N ALA A 180 2.19 -9.63 -9.41
CA ALA A 180 3.34 -8.81 -9.04
C ALA A 180 4.29 -8.60 -10.24
N GLY A 181 4.96 -7.44 -10.27
CA GLY A 181 6.07 -7.19 -11.17
C GLY A 181 7.37 -7.78 -10.61
N SER A 182 8.28 -8.21 -11.49
CA SER A 182 9.65 -8.50 -11.08
C SER A 182 10.42 -7.19 -10.86
N PRO A 183 11.63 -7.20 -10.27
CA PRO A 183 12.42 -5.98 -10.05
C PRO A 183 12.66 -5.12 -11.30
N THR A 184 12.62 -5.73 -12.49
CA THR A 184 12.91 -5.05 -13.77
C THR A 184 11.81 -5.25 -14.82
N THR A 185 10.73 -5.96 -14.49
CA THR A 185 9.67 -6.29 -15.46
C THR A 185 8.31 -6.03 -14.83
N THR A 186 7.41 -5.43 -15.60
CA THR A 186 6.00 -5.26 -15.19
C THR A 186 5.31 -6.61 -14.98
N GLY A 187 4.21 -6.60 -14.22
CA GLY A 187 3.39 -7.80 -14.07
C GLY A 187 2.69 -8.21 -15.37
N THR A 188 2.17 -9.44 -15.40
CA THR A 188 1.37 -9.93 -16.52
C THR A 188 0.12 -9.06 -16.72
N VAL A 189 -0.20 -8.75 -17.98
CA VAL A 189 -1.37 -7.96 -18.33
C VAL A 189 -2.65 -8.73 -18.03
N VAL A 190 -3.58 -8.05 -17.35
CA VAL A 190 -4.95 -8.52 -17.10
C VAL A 190 -5.90 -7.70 -17.98
N PRO A 191 -6.40 -8.27 -19.08
CA PRO A 191 -7.34 -7.59 -19.95
C PRO A 191 -8.77 -7.73 -19.40
N LEU A 192 -9.49 -6.61 -19.38
CA LEU A 192 -10.87 -6.51 -18.95
C LEU A 192 -11.72 -6.00 -20.10
N CYS A 193 -12.85 -6.67 -20.32
CA CYS A 193 -13.88 -6.21 -21.24
C CYS A 193 -15.14 -5.82 -20.47
N PHE A 194 -15.58 -4.58 -20.68
CA PHE A 194 -16.81 -4.04 -20.17
C PHE A 194 -17.89 -4.16 -21.25
N ARG A 195 -19.06 -4.65 -20.86
CA ARG A 195 -20.28 -4.58 -21.64
C ARG A 195 -21.26 -3.68 -20.92
N MET A 196 -21.70 -2.62 -21.58
CA MET A 196 -22.82 -1.80 -21.14
C MET A 196 -24.04 -2.13 -22.00
N THR A 197 -25.16 -2.44 -21.36
CA THR A 197 -26.39 -2.93 -22.00
C THR A 197 -27.57 -2.07 -21.59
N LEU A 198 -28.45 -1.76 -22.54
CA LEU A 198 -29.80 -1.31 -22.25
C LEU A 198 -30.72 -2.54 -22.25
N PRO A 199 -31.22 -3.00 -21.08
CA PRO A 199 -32.01 -4.22 -21.02
C PRO A 199 -33.31 -4.11 -21.81
N ASP A 200 -33.73 -5.21 -22.44
CA ASP A 200 -35.03 -5.31 -23.09
C ASP A 200 -36.11 -5.66 -22.05
N THR A 201 -36.60 -4.65 -21.34
CA THR A 201 -37.57 -4.81 -20.24
C THR A 201 -38.72 -3.83 -20.37
N LEU A 202 -39.90 -4.18 -19.83
CA LEU A 202 -41.06 -3.29 -19.83
C LEU A 202 -40.75 -1.92 -19.21
N ALA A 203 -39.90 -1.87 -18.18
CA ALA A 203 -39.46 -0.62 -17.55
C ALA A 203 -38.73 0.29 -18.55
N VAL A 204 -37.87 -0.27 -19.40
CA VAL A 204 -37.16 0.49 -20.46
C VAL A 204 -38.13 0.99 -21.53
N TRP A 205 -39.12 0.19 -21.92
CA TRP A 205 -40.12 0.58 -22.92
C TRP A 205 -41.14 1.61 -22.43
N THR A 206 -41.38 1.68 -21.11
CA THR A 206 -42.35 2.59 -20.50
C THR A 206 -41.70 3.82 -19.86
N ALA A 207 -40.39 3.81 -19.62
CA ALA A 207 -39.62 5.00 -19.28
C ALA A 207 -39.71 5.99 -20.44
N GLY A 208 -40.33 7.15 -20.21
CA GLY A 208 -40.63 8.15 -21.23
C GLY A 208 -39.47 8.40 -22.20
N ALA A 209 -39.79 8.45 -23.50
CA ALA A 209 -38.84 8.51 -24.60
C ALA A 209 -37.93 9.74 -24.51
N ALA A 210 -36.70 9.55 -24.04
CA ALA A 210 -35.62 10.46 -24.32
C ALA A 210 -34.46 9.67 -24.92
N SER A 211 -34.08 10.03 -26.15
CA SER A 211 -32.78 9.72 -26.72
C SER A 211 -31.70 10.40 -25.86
N SER A 212 -31.29 9.75 -24.79
CA SER A 212 -30.22 10.22 -23.92
C SER A 212 -28.93 9.53 -24.29
N THR A 213 -27.92 10.31 -24.68
CA THR A 213 -26.55 9.82 -24.74
C THR A 213 -25.99 9.81 -23.33
N VAL A 214 -25.48 8.66 -22.89
CA VAL A 214 -24.93 8.48 -21.54
C VAL A 214 -23.46 8.13 -21.66
N ARG A 215 -22.64 8.83 -20.89
CA ARG A 215 -21.24 8.47 -20.67
C ARG A 215 -21.17 7.68 -19.36
N ALA A 216 -20.78 6.42 -19.45
CA ALA A 216 -20.42 5.63 -18.28
C ALA A 216 -18.92 5.81 -17.99
N THR A 217 -18.58 5.91 -16.72
CA THR A 217 -17.21 6.11 -16.22
C THR A 217 -16.96 5.21 -15.02
N TRP A 218 -15.91 4.40 -15.09
CA TRP A 218 -15.46 3.57 -13.99
C TRP A 218 -14.04 3.95 -13.58
N THR A 219 -13.82 4.03 -12.28
CA THR A 219 -12.50 4.28 -11.69
C THR A 219 -11.94 2.96 -11.17
N PHE A 220 -10.62 2.76 -11.30
CA PHE A 220 -9.95 1.58 -10.77
C PHE A 220 -9.14 1.96 -9.54
N LEU A 221 -9.52 1.39 -8.40
CA LEU A 221 -8.91 1.65 -7.10
C LEU A 221 -8.00 0.48 -6.75
N GLY A 222 -6.69 0.71 -6.76
CA GLY A 222 -5.68 -0.30 -6.45
C GLY A 222 -5.24 -0.24 -4.99
N THR A 223 -5.15 -1.41 -4.36
CA THR A 223 -4.56 -1.60 -3.02
C THR A 223 -3.49 -2.69 -3.11
N ALA A 224 -2.38 -2.51 -2.41
CA ALA A 224 -1.21 -3.39 -2.41
C ALA A 224 -0.95 -3.97 -1.02
#